data_AF-A0A067S225-F1
#
_entry.id   AF-A0A067S225-F1
#
_cell.length_a   1.000
_cell.length_b   1.000
_cell.length_c   1.000
_cell.angle_alpha   90.00
_cell.angle_beta   90.00
_cell.angle_gamma   90.00
#
_symmetry.space_group_name_H-M   'P 1'
#
loop_
_entity.id
_entity.type
_entity.pdbx_description
1 polymer ?
#
loop_
_entity_poly.entity_id
_entity_poly.type
_entity_poly.pdbx_seq_one_letter_code
_entity_poly.pdbx_strand_id
1 'polypeptide(L)'
;MYHDKRFQTDPNFPLIAFNHEQISQSTSRGRLVVQRSYFSEMANRLLNLNHSVLSNISKRLSLGERVKPETQEEKLCYKVIQDLDTIGGHVEGSLAGKKSMRNEIWSLISYIGAPSWFITLSPADSKHPICLYFADKDIEFKPEICLPDEAYRLVAQNPVAAARFFHFMCETFIKHVLGVGNNSPGLYGKTNAYYGTVEQ
;
A
#
# COMPACT_ATOMS: atom_id res chain seq x y z
N MET A 1 20.23 -4.21 16.82
CA MET A 1 18.88 -4.74 17.11
C MET A 1 18.43 -4.14 18.43
N TYR A 2 17.15 -3.79 18.62
CA TYR A 2 16.71 -3.31 19.94
C TYR A 2 16.93 -4.41 20.98
N HIS A 3 17.51 -4.05 22.11
CA HIS A 3 17.74 -4.96 23.23
C HIS A 3 16.42 -5.54 23.77
N ASP A 4 15.33 -4.79 23.63
CA ASP A 4 14.00 -5.16 24.09
C ASP A 4 13.07 -5.49 22.91
N LYS A 5 12.58 -6.74 22.88
CA LYS A 5 11.66 -7.25 21.86
C LYS A 5 10.21 -7.37 22.34
N ARG A 6 9.88 -6.93 23.56
CA ARG A 6 8.55 -7.13 24.18
C ARG A 6 7.38 -6.72 23.27
N PHE A 7 7.48 -5.57 22.62
CA PHE A 7 6.44 -5.09 21.69
C PHE A 7 6.43 -5.80 20.34
N GLN A 8 7.58 -6.36 19.91
CA GLN A 8 7.69 -7.08 18.65
C GLN A 8 7.08 -8.48 18.72
N THR A 9 7.14 -9.08 19.92
CA THR A 9 6.62 -10.42 20.21
C THR A 9 5.21 -10.42 20.78
N ASP A 10 4.66 -9.24 21.09
CA ASP A 10 3.27 -9.14 21.53
C ASP A 10 2.34 -9.41 20.32
N PRO A 11 1.41 -10.38 20.43
CA PRO A 11 0.58 -10.80 19.30
C PRO A 11 -0.43 -9.72 18.86
N ASN A 12 -0.78 -8.79 19.75
CA ASN A 12 -1.81 -7.79 19.49
C ASN A 12 -1.23 -6.40 19.20
N PHE A 13 -0.03 -6.10 19.72
CA PHE A 13 0.56 -4.77 19.64
C PHE A 13 0.71 -4.27 18.20
N PRO A 14 1.24 -5.03 17.21
CA PRO A 14 1.34 -4.55 15.83
C PRO A 14 -0.03 -4.17 15.25
N LEU A 15 -1.06 -4.98 15.52
CA LEU A 15 -2.43 -4.72 15.06
C LEU A 15 -3.02 -3.47 15.73
N ILE A 16 -2.87 -3.33 17.05
CA ILE A 16 -3.38 -2.19 17.81
C ILE A 16 -2.67 -0.90 17.37
N ALA A 17 -1.34 -0.94 17.25
CA ALA A 17 -0.53 0.19 16.81
C ALA A 17 -0.93 0.66 15.40
N PHE A 18 -1.06 -0.29 14.47
CA PHE A 18 -1.51 -0.02 13.10
C PHE A 18 -2.93 0.57 13.07
N ASN A 19 -3.87 0.00 13.82
CA ASN A 19 -5.24 0.53 13.91
C ASN A 19 -5.26 1.95 14.50
N HIS A 20 -4.47 2.20 15.54
CA HIS A 20 -4.39 3.52 16.16
C HIS A 20 -3.81 4.55 15.19
N GLU A 21 -2.77 4.18 14.44
CA GLU A 21 -2.22 5.01 13.38
C GLU A 21 -3.27 5.31 12.30
N GLN A 22 -3.96 4.30 11.78
CA GLN A 22 -5.03 4.48 10.79
C GLN A 22 -6.14 5.41 11.29
N ILE A 23 -6.61 5.25 12.54
CA ILE A 23 -7.64 6.11 13.15
C ILE A 23 -7.12 7.55 13.29
N SER A 24 -5.90 7.72 13.76
CA SER A 24 -5.26 9.03 13.94
C SER A 24 -5.10 9.76 12.62
N GLN A 25 -4.57 9.09 11.60
CA GLN A 25 -4.43 9.64 10.25
C GLN A 25 -5.80 9.97 9.64
N SER A 26 -6.77 9.07 9.75
CA SER A 26 -8.13 9.27 9.23
C SER A 26 -8.84 10.44 9.88
N THR A 27 -8.71 10.60 11.20
CA THR A 27 -9.33 11.70 11.95
C THR A 27 -8.68 13.04 11.63
N SER A 28 -7.34 13.07 11.60
CA SER A 28 -6.58 14.29 11.29
C SER A 28 -6.88 14.79 9.87
N ARG A 29 -6.87 13.88 8.89
CA ARG A 29 -7.16 14.23 7.49
C ARG A 29 -8.65 14.48 7.24
N GLY A 30 -9.54 13.73 7.89
CA GLY A 30 -10.98 13.97 7.85
C GLY A 30 -11.36 15.37 8.36
N ARG A 31 -10.71 15.84 9.44
CA ARG A 31 -10.87 17.21 9.92
C ARG A 31 -10.51 18.26 8.85
N LEU A 32 -9.41 18.05 8.13
CA LEU A 32 -8.99 18.98 7.06
C LEU A 32 -10.01 19.05 5.93
N VAL A 33 -10.63 17.92 5.57
CA VAL A 33 -11.69 17.88 4.55
C VAL A 33 -12.92 18.66 5.02
N VAL A 34 -13.39 18.43 6.24
CA VAL A 34 -14.57 19.11 6.80
C VAL A 34 -14.37 20.63 6.88
N GLN A 35 -13.14 21.09 7.08
CA GLN A 35 -12.81 22.52 7.10
C GLN A 35 -12.81 23.20 5.73
N ARG A 36 -12.96 22.45 4.62
CA ARG A 36 -12.99 23.04 3.27
C ARG A 36 -14.35 23.68 3.00
N SER A 37 -14.33 24.80 2.28
CA SER A 37 -15.53 25.56 1.91
C SER A 37 -16.55 24.74 1.10
N TYR A 38 -16.09 23.77 0.32
CA TYR A 38 -16.95 22.93 -0.52
C TYR A 38 -17.59 21.74 0.23
N PHE A 39 -17.25 21.49 1.50
CA PHE A 39 -17.78 20.33 2.25
C PHE A 39 -19.30 20.36 2.39
N SER A 40 -19.89 21.53 2.69
CA SER A 40 -21.35 21.69 2.80
C SER A 40 -22.06 21.33 1.50
N GLU A 41 -21.47 21.66 0.35
CA GLU A 41 -22.02 21.27 -0.96
C GLU A 41 -21.92 19.77 -1.21
N MET A 42 -20.83 19.12 -0.79
CA MET A 42 -20.68 17.67 -0.89
C MET A 42 -21.73 16.96 -0.04
N ALA A 43 -21.92 17.40 1.21
CA ALA A 43 -22.91 16.82 2.12
C ALA A 43 -24.33 16.97 1.55
N ASN A 44 -24.68 18.16 1.06
CA ASN A 44 -25.97 18.39 0.39
C ASN A 44 -26.16 17.50 -0.84
N ARG A 45 -25.11 17.28 -1.64
CA ARG A 45 -25.18 16.43 -2.82
C ARG A 45 -25.40 14.96 -2.47
N LEU A 46 -24.75 14.49 -1.39
CA LEU A 46 -24.91 13.13 -0.89
C LEU A 46 -26.35 12.90 -0.38
N LEU A 47 -26.93 13.87 0.32
CA LEU A 47 -28.28 13.78 0.88
C LEU A 47 -29.40 13.87 -0.18
N ASN A 48 -29.18 14.62 -1.26
CA ASN A 48 -30.18 14.86 -2.30
C ASN A 48 -30.00 13.97 -3.54
N LEU A 49 -29.25 12.86 -3.40
CA LEU A 49 -28.92 12.00 -4.52
C LEU A 49 -30.13 11.18 -4.98
N ASN A 50 -30.32 11.06 -6.29
CA ASN A 50 -31.39 10.22 -6.82
C ASN A 50 -31.01 8.73 -6.73
N HIS A 51 -31.61 8.03 -5.76
CA HIS A 51 -31.33 6.62 -5.50
C HIS A 51 -31.67 5.68 -6.67
N SER A 52 -32.68 5.99 -7.49
CA SER A 52 -33.05 5.13 -8.62
C SER A 52 -32.00 5.22 -9.74
N VAL A 53 -31.50 6.43 -10.00
CA VAL A 53 -30.40 6.67 -10.96
C VAL A 53 -29.11 6.01 -10.49
N LEU A 54 -28.77 6.15 -9.21
CA LEU A 54 -27.59 5.49 -8.64
C LEU A 54 -27.67 3.96 -8.78
N SER A 55 -28.82 3.37 -8.47
CA SER A 55 -29.04 1.93 -8.60
C SER A 55 -28.90 1.46 -10.05
N ASN A 56 -29.42 2.24 -11.01
CA ASN A 56 -29.28 1.95 -12.43
C ASN A 56 -27.81 1.99 -12.88
N ILE A 57 -27.07 3.07 -12.52
CA ILE A 57 -25.63 3.20 -12.81
C ILE A 57 -24.86 2.02 -12.19
N SER A 58 -25.13 1.69 -10.92
CA SER A 58 -24.46 0.59 -10.23
C SER A 58 -24.70 -0.75 -10.94
N LYS A 59 -25.92 -1.00 -11.42
CA LYS A 59 -26.25 -2.22 -12.17
C LYS A 59 -25.48 -2.28 -13.49
N ARG A 60 -25.45 -1.20 -14.26
CA ARG A 60 -24.70 -1.11 -15.52
C ARG A 60 -23.20 -1.31 -15.32
N LEU A 61 -22.63 -0.66 -14.30
CA LEU A 61 -21.22 -0.84 -13.93
C LEU A 61 -20.91 -2.29 -13.51
N SER A 62 -21.81 -2.95 -12.77
CA SER A 62 -21.62 -4.36 -12.37
C SER A 62 -21.63 -5.34 -13.55
N LEU A 63 -22.29 -4.97 -14.65
CA LEU A 63 -22.29 -5.72 -15.91
C LEU A 63 -21.04 -5.45 -16.77
N GLY A 64 -20.11 -4.60 -16.31
CA GLY A 64 -18.88 -4.25 -17.02
C GLY A 64 -19.05 -3.17 -18.08
N GLU A 65 -20.19 -2.48 -18.13
CA GLU A 65 -20.40 -1.38 -19.07
C GLU A 65 -19.52 -0.17 -18.74
N ARG A 66 -18.93 0.44 -19.77
CA ARG A 66 -18.31 1.77 -19.64
C ARG A 66 -19.40 2.84 -19.65
N VAL A 67 -19.93 3.13 -18.47
CA VAL A 67 -20.95 4.18 -18.29
C VAL A 67 -20.29 5.56 -18.39
N LYS A 68 -20.71 6.35 -19.37
CA LYS A 68 -20.46 7.80 -19.41
C LYS A 68 -21.74 8.52 -18.96
N PRO A 69 -21.68 9.42 -17.96
CA PRO A 69 -22.86 10.12 -17.51
C PRO A 69 -23.33 11.13 -18.57
N GLU A 70 -24.56 10.96 -19.04
CA GLU A 70 -25.18 11.83 -20.05
C GLU A 70 -26.13 12.83 -19.38
N THR A 71 -26.97 12.34 -18.47
CA THR A 71 -27.97 13.17 -17.78
C THR A 71 -27.35 13.98 -16.64
N GLN A 72 -28.04 15.03 -16.19
CA GLN A 72 -27.57 15.85 -15.08
C GLN A 72 -27.55 15.06 -13.77
N GLU A 73 -28.52 14.17 -13.58
CA GLU A 73 -28.63 13.28 -12.42
C GLU A 73 -27.50 12.25 -12.39
N GLU A 74 -27.14 11.67 -13.55
CA GLU A 74 -25.98 10.79 -13.66
C GLU A 74 -24.68 11.54 -13.35
N LYS A 75 -24.52 12.76 -13.86
CA LYS A 75 -23.35 13.61 -13.55
C LYS A 75 -23.26 13.91 -12.05
N LEU A 76 -24.38 14.18 -11.38
CA LEU A 76 -24.40 14.37 -9.93
C LEU A 76 -23.97 13.10 -9.18
N CYS A 77 -24.41 11.92 -9.62
CA CYS A 77 -23.97 10.64 -9.05
C CYS A 77 -22.46 10.44 -9.19
N TYR A 78 -21.89 10.70 -10.37
CA TYR A 78 -20.45 10.65 -10.59
C TYR A 78 -19.68 11.68 -9.76
N LYS A 79 -20.25 12.88 -9.59
CA LYS A 79 -19.65 13.92 -8.76
C LYS A 79 -19.59 13.49 -7.28
N VAL A 80 -20.59 12.77 -6.78
CA VAL A 80 -20.53 12.17 -5.44
C VAL A 80 -19.49 11.06 -5.35
N ILE A 81 -19.32 10.22 -6.37
CA ILE A 81 -18.23 9.24 -6.39
C ILE A 81 -16.87 9.96 -6.32
N GLN A 82 -16.70 11.05 -7.07
CA GLN A 82 -15.49 11.87 -7.02
C GLN A 82 -15.28 12.54 -5.66
N ASP A 83 -16.35 13.02 -5.03
CA ASP A 83 -16.32 13.57 -3.67
C ASP A 83 -15.85 12.50 -2.67
N LEU A 84 -16.39 11.29 -2.78
CA LEU A 84 -16.01 10.15 -1.95
C LEU A 84 -14.58 9.69 -2.21
N ASP A 85 -14.12 9.65 -3.46
CA ASP A 85 -12.73 9.38 -3.83
C ASP A 85 -11.81 10.44 -3.20
N THR A 86 -12.21 11.71 -3.24
CA THR A 86 -11.45 12.82 -2.64
C THR A 86 -11.32 12.63 -1.14
N ILE A 87 -12.36 12.17 -0.45
CA ILE A 87 -12.31 11.86 0.98
C ILE A 87 -11.46 10.61 1.23
N GLY A 88 -11.75 9.53 0.51
CA GLY A 88 -11.14 8.21 0.68
C GLY A 88 -9.66 8.18 0.34
N GLY A 89 -9.17 9.04 -0.56
CA GLY A 89 -7.75 9.12 -0.93
C GLY A 89 -6.82 9.44 0.24
N HIS A 90 -7.37 9.90 1.36
CA HIS A 90 -6.64 10.20 2.58
C HIS A 90 -6.39 8.99 3.48
N VAL A 91 -7.07 7.86 3.23
CA VAL A 91 -6.89 6.61 3.97
C VAL A 91 -5.93 5.71 3.19
N GLU A 92 -4.85 5.29 3.83
CA GLU A 92 -3.91 4.32 3.23
C GLU A 92 -4.65 3.03 2.87
N GLY A 93 -4.39 2.51 1.67
CA GLY A 93 -5.06 1.31 1.14
C GLY A 93 -6.48 1.49 0.63
N SER A 94 -7.00 2.72 0.63
CA SER A 94 -8.28 3.01 -0.02
C SER A 94 -8.23 2.78 -1.54
N LEU A 95 -9.42 2.60 -2.13
CA LEU A 95 -9.57 2.52 -3.59
C LEU A 95 -9.03 3.77 -4.30
N ALA A 96 -9.20 4.94 -3.67
CA ALA A 96 -8.68 6.20 -4.18
C ALA A 96 -7.14 6.27 -4.11
N GLY A 97 -6.52 5.74 -3.05
CA GLY A 97 -5.06 5.58 -2.97
C GLY A 97 -4.53 4.66 -4.08
N LYS A 98 -5.16 3.49 -4.27
CA LYS A 98 -4.82 2.56 -5.37
C LYS A 98 -4.97 3.21 -6.75
N LYS A 99 -5.95 4.11 -6.93
CA LYS A 99 -6.14 4.91 -8.14
C LYS A 99 -5.04 5.96 -8.32
N SER A 100 -4.61 6.64 -7.26
CA SER A 100 -3.48 7.60 -7.31
C SER A 100 -2.18 6.91 -7.73
N MET A 101 -1.81 5.82 -7.07
CA MET A 101 -0.59 5.07 -7.38
C MET A 101 -0.54 4.62 -8.85
N ARG A 102 -1.68 4.19 -9.40
CA ARG A 102 -1.78 3.84 -10.82
C ARG A 102 -1.57 5.04 -11.74
N ASN A 103 -2.13 6.20 -11.41
CA ASN A 103 -1.90 7.42 -12.18
C ASN A 103 -0.43 7.87 -12.12
N GLU A 104 0.23 7.71 -10.98
CA GLU A 104 1.66 7.99 -10.80
C GLU A 104 2.54 7.06 -11.65
N ILE A 105 2.23 5.76 -11.70
CA ILE A 105 2.93 4.82 -12.58
C ILE A 105 2.73 5.20 -14.05
N TRP A 106 1.50 5.52 -14.47
CA TRP A 106 1.22 5.91 -15.86
C TRP A 106 1.94 7.21 -16.25
N SER A 107 1.97 8.21 -15.37
CA SER A 107 2.67 9.46 -15.63
C SER A 107 4.19 9.24 -15.71
N LEU A 108 4.74 8.40 -14.84
CA LEU A 108 6.16 8.04 -14.86
C LEU A 108 6.54 7.32 -16.17
N ILE A 109 5.76 6.32 -16.59
CA ILE A 109 5.98 5.59 -17.85
C ILE A 109 5.89 6.56 -19.04
N SER A 110 4.88 7.44 -19.05
CA SER A 110 4.73 8.43 -20.12
C SER A 110 5.87 9.45 -20.18
N TYR A 111 6.47 9.80 -19.03
CA TYR A 111 7.54 10.79 -18.95
C TYR A 111 8.91 10.20 -19.28
N ILE A 112 9.22 9.01 -18.76
CA ILE A 112 10.52 8.35 -18.94
C ILE A 112 10.59 7.56 -20.26
N GLY A 113 9.49 6.94 -20.68
CA GLY A 113 9.43 6.10 -21.87
C GLY A 113 9.87 4.65 -21.64
N ALA A 114 10.13 3.94 -22.74
CA ALA A 114 10.51 2.54 -22.76
C ALA A 114 12.04 2.35 -22.78
N PRO A 115 12.58 1.17 -22.37
CA PRO A 115 11.88 -0.02 -21.88
C PRO A 115 11.50 0.06 -20.39
N SER A 116 10.38 -0.57 -20.02
CA SER A 116 9.90 -0.68 -18.63
C SER A 116 9.82 -2.14 -18.17
N TRP A 117 10.25 -2.41 -16.94
CA TRP A 117 10.18 -3.74 -16.32
C TRP A 117 9.12 -3.77 -15.21
N PHE A 118 8.29 -4.80 -15.21
CA PHE A 118 7.36 -5.10 -14.11
C PHE A 118 7.90 -6.29 -13.34
N ILE A 119 8.26 -6.08 -12.07
CA ILE A 119 8.92 -7.07 -11.23
C ILE A 119 8.12 -7.23 -9.94
N THR A 120 7.75 -8.47 -9.62
CA THR A 120 7.13 -8.83 -8.33
C THR A 120 8.16 -9.52 -7.46
N LEU A 121 8.33 -9.05 -6.23
CA LEU A 121 9.23 -9.65 -5.24
C LEU A 121 8.39 -10.34 -4.16
N SER A 122 8.70 -11.61 -3.89
CA SER A 122 8.07 -12.38 -2.82
C SER A 122 9.14 -13.10 -1.99
N PRO A 123 9.85 -12.37 -1.10
CA PRO A 123 10.86 -12.98 -0.24
C PRO A 123 10.26 -14.05 0.68
N ALA A 124 10.85 -15.24 0.71
CA ALA A 124 10.42 -16.33 1.58
C ALA A 124 11.00 -16.18 2.99
N ASP A 125 10.26 -15.53 3.88
CA ASP A 125 10.63 -15.22 5.26
C ASP A 125 10.97 -16.47 6.10
N SER A 126 10.13 -17.50 6.08
CA SER A 126 10.33 -18.71 6.92
C SER A 126 11.51 -19.59 6.50
N LYS A 127 12.13 -19.34 5.35
CA LYS A 127 13.23 -20.14 4.81
C LYS A 127 14.54 -19.37 4.69
N HIS A 128 14.54 -18.08 5.01
CA HIS A 128 15.69 -17.23 4.78
C HIS A 128 16.51 -17.03 6.08
N PRO A 129 17.80 -17.39 6.11
CA PRO A 129 18.64 -17.27 7.32
C PRO A 129 18.64 -15.87 7.94
N ILE A 130 18.61 -14.80 7.13
CA ILE A 130 18.52 -13.42 7.61
C ILE A 130 17.21 -13.16 8.36
N CYS A 131 16.08 -13.70 7.88
CA CYS A 131 14.80 -13.52 8.56
C CYS A 131 14.79 -14.27 9.90
N LEU A 132 15.32 -15.49 9.93
CA LEU A 132 15.48 -16.27 11.15
C LEU A 132 16.35 -15.54 12.16
N TYR A 133 17.49 -14.99 11.72
CA TYR A 133 18.34 -14.16 12.56
C TYR A 133 17.63 -12.93 13.11
N PHE A 134 16.78 -12.25 12.33
CA PHE A 134 16.00 -11.12 12.85
C PHE A 134 14.97 -11.54 13.90
N ALA A 135 14.38 -12.73 13.73
CA ALA A 135 13.38 -13.26 14.63
C ALA A 135 14.00 -13.81 15.92
N ASP A 136 15.18 -14.43 15.84
CA ASP A 136 15.87 -15.09 16.94
C ASP A 136 16.44 -14.14 17.99
N LYS A 137 16.72 -14.63 19.19
CA LYS A 137 17.28 -13.88 20.32
C LYS A 137 18.80 -13.67 20.22
N ASP A 138 19.45 -14.37 19.29
CA ASP A 138 20.89 -14.35 19.16
C ASP A 138 21.44 -13.01 18.68
N ILE A 139 22.54 -12.59 19.31
CA ILE A 139 23.26 -11.36 18.97
C ILE A 139 24.15 -11.59 17.74
N GLU A 140 24.58 -12.84 17.51
CA GLU A 140 25.49 -13.25 16.45
C GLU A 140 24.74 -13.97 15.31
N PHE A 141 25.03 -13.59 14.07
CA PHE A 141 24.45 -14.26 12.91
C PHE A 141 25.14 -15.60 12.67
N LYS A 142 24.40 -16.71 12.76
CA LYS A 142 24.85 -18.04 12.35
C LYS A 142 23.94 -18.56 11.24
N PRO A 143 24.48 -19.02 10.09
CA PRO A 143 23.68 -19.55 9.00
C PRO A 143 23.25 -21.00 9.30
N GLU A 144 22.68 -21.24 10.47
CA GLU A 144 22.21 -22.56 10.88
C GLU A 144 20.84 -22.83 10.25
N ILE A 145 20.66 -24.07 9.79
CA ILE A 145 19.41 -24.51 9.19
C ILE A 145 18.47 -24.93 10.32
N CYS A 146 17.53 -24.06 10.68
CA CYS A 146 16.44 -24.42 11.57
C CYS A 146 15.53 -25.46 10.91
N LEU A 147 14.96 -26.36 11.72
CA LEU A 147 13.91 -27.25 11.23
C LEU A 147 12.72 -26.42 10.74
N PRO A 148 12.01 -26.83 9.67
CA PRO A 148 10.93 -26.03 9.08
C PRO A 148 9.89 -25.55 10.10
N ASP A 149 9.42 -26.44 10.98
CA ASP A 149 8.42 -26.10 12.00
C ASP A 149 8.91 -25.08 13.03
N GLU A 150 10.19 -25.13 13.38
CA GLU A 150 10.81 -24.19 14.30
C GLU A 150 10.95 -22.82 13.64
N ALA A 151 11.41 -22.77 12.40
CA ALA A 151 11.51 -21.56 11.60
C ALA A 151 10.14 -20.86 11.45
N TYR A 152 9.08 -21.61 11.14
CA TYR A 152 7.72 -21.07 11.06
C TYR A 152 7.25 -20.48 12.39
N ARG A 153 7.44 -21.20 13.50
CA ARG A 153 7.05 -20.70 14.83
C ARG A 153 7.82 -19.44 15.22
N LEU A 154 9.12 -19.40 14.92
CA LEU A 154 9.98 -18.28 15.24
C LEU A 154 9.56 -17.01 14.52
N VAL A 155 9.29 -17.09 13.22
CA VAL A 155 8.81 -15.94 12.43
C VAL A 155 7.40 -15.52 12.86
N ALA A 156 6.50 -16.48 13.09
CA ALA A 156 5.13 -16.19 13.52
C ALA A 156 5.06 -15.49 14.90
N GLN A 157 5.99 -15.79 15.80
CA GLN A 157 6.10 -15.15 17.12
C GLN A 157 6.71 -13.74 17.06
N ASN A 158 7.28 -13.33 15.94
CA ASN A 158 7.92 -12.03 15.77
C ASN A 158 7.62 -11.43 14.38
N PRO A 159 6.38 -10.95 14.14
CA PRO A 159 6.00 -10.36 12.85
C PRO A 159 6.85 -9.14 12.46
N VAL A 160 7.45 -8.44 13.44
CA VAL A 160 8.36 -7.32 13.18
C VAL A 160 9.64 -7.79 12.51
N ALA A 161 10.15 -8.99 12.85
CA ALA A 161 11.30 -9.57 12.17
C ALA A 161 11.01 -9.83 10.69
N ALA A 162 9.83 -10.39 10.37
CA ALA A 162 9.38 -10.61 9.00
C ALA A 162 9.30 -9.28 8.22
N ALA A 163 8.69 -8.25 8.81
CA ALA A 163 8.58 -6.93 8.19
C ALA A 163 9.96 -6.29 7.93
N ARG A 164 10.90 -6.39 8.87
CA ARG A 164 12.27 -5.87 8.71
C ARG A 164 13.05 -6.65 7.66
N PHE A 165 12.87 -7.97 7.60
CA PHE A 165 13.45 -8.82 6.56
C PHE A 165 12.92 -8.42 5.18
N PHE A 166 11.60 -8.28 5.03
CA PHE A 166 10.99 -7.84 3.78
C PHE A 166 11.55 -6.49 3.33
N HIS A 167 11.58 -5.50 4.22
CA HIS A 167 12.16 -4.18 3.92
C HIS A 167 13.64 -4.28 3.51
N PHE A 168 14.45 -5.05 4.24
CA PHE A 168 15.85 -5.28 3.90
C PHE A 168 16.02 -5.89 2.51
N MET A 169 15.19 -6.88 2.15
CA MET A 169 15.23 -7.50 0.82
C MET A 169 14.84 -6.53 -0.29
N CYS A 170 13.80 -5.71 -0.09
CA CYS A 170 13.41 -4.68 -1.04
C CYS A 170 14.52 -3.64 -1.26
N GLU A 171 15.09 -3.09 -0.20
CA GLU A 171 16.20 -2.13 -0.27
C GLU A 171 17.43 -2.73 -0.95
N THR A 172 17.77 -3.97 -0.60
CA THR A 172 18.89 -4.70 -1.21
C THR A 172 18.65 -4.92 -2.70
N PHE A 173 17.43 -5.28 -3.10
CA PHE A 173 17.06 -5.45 -4.50
C PHE A 173 17.16 -4.13 -5.28
N ILE A 174 16.60 -3.04 -4.75
CA ILE A 174 16.65 -1.71 -5.37
C ILE A 174 18.10 -1.24 -5.55
N LYS A 175 18.92 -1.39 -4.51
CA LYS A 175 20.31 -0.96 -4.55
C LYS A 175 21.16 -1.84 -5.46
N HIS A 176 21.13 -3.16 -5.29
CA HIS A 176 22.12 -4.05 -5.90
C HIS A 176 21.64 -4.67 -7.22
N VAL A 177 20.35 -4.98 -7.36
CA VAL A 177 19.82 -5.56 -8.60
C VAL A 177 19.43 -4.48 -9.58
N LEU A 178 18.71 -3.43 -9.14
CA LEU A 178 18.38 -2.31 -10.01
C LEU A 178 19.55 -1.32 -10.15
N GLY A 179 20.45 -1.24 -9.17
CA GLY A 179 21.59 -0.30 -9.23
C GLY A 179 21.21 1.13 -8.88
N VAL A 180 20.07 1.35 -8.22
CA VAL A 180 19.62 2.70 -7.84
C VAL A 180 20.55 3.28 -6.78
N GLY A 181 21.04 4.50 -7.02
CA GLY A 181 21.96 5.19 -6.13
C GLY A 181 23.41 4.70 -6.20
N ASN A 182 23.72 3.74 -7.09
CA ASN A 182 25.09 3.28 -7.34
C ASN A 182 25.65 3.90 -8.64
N ASN A 183 26.98 4.02 -8.71
CA ASN A 183 27.67 4.52 -9.91
C ASN A 183 27.78 3.45 -11.02
N SER A 184 27.57 2.18 -10.69
CA SER A 184 27.56 1.06 -11.63
C SER A 184 26.14 0.75 -12.10
N PRO A 185 25.94 0.33 -13.36
CA PRO A 185 24.65 -0.17 -13.82
C PRO A 185 24.23 -1.41 -13.00
N GLY A 186 22.91 -1.57 -12.80
CA GLY A 186 22.34 -2.78 -12.23
C GLY A 186 22.25 -3.92 -13.26
N LEU A 187 21.59 -5.01 -12.87
CA LEU A 187 21.41 -6.20 -13.71
C LEU A 187 20.69 -5.88 -15.03
N TYR A 188 19.73 -4.95 -15.00
CA TYR A 188 18.94 -4.52 -16.16
C TYR A 188 19.53 -3.30 -16.88
N GLY A 189 20.78 -2.93 -16.58
CA GLY A 189 21.41 -1.70 -17.06
C GLY A 189 21.25 -0.53 -16.09
N LYS A 190 21.39 0.70 -16.59
CA LYS A 190 21.26 1.91 -15.78
C LYS A 190 19.78 2.23 -15.53
N THR A 191 19.34 2.21 -14.27
CA THR A 191 17.98 2.59 -13.90
C THR A 191 17.78 4.09 -14.01
N ASN A 192 16.85 4.52 -14.88
CA ASN A 192 16.47 5.92 -15.02
C ASN A 192 15.43 6.36 -13.98
N ALA A 193 14.49 5.46 -13.67
CA ALA A 193 13.47 5.67 -12.64
C ALA A 193 12.95 4.31 -12.14
N TYR A 194 12.36 4.30 -10.95
CA TYR A 194 11.64 3.16 -10.41
C TYR A 194 10.42 3.65 -9.63
N TYR A 195 9.40 2.79 -9.55
CA TYR A 195 8.22 3.00 -8.71
C TYR A 195 7.98 1.70 -7.95
N GLY A 196 7.97 1.77 -6.62
CA GLY A 196 7.78 0.61 -5.74
C GLY A 196 6.47 0.73 -4.97
N THR A 197 5.71 -0.36 -4.92
CA THR A 197 4.52 -0.48 -4.07
C THR A 197 4.54 -1.84 -3.37
N VAL A 198 3.98 -1.88 -2.17
CA VAL A 198 3.71 -3.13 -1.44
C VAL A 198 2.24 -3.47 -1.63
N GLU A 199 1.92 -4.74 -1.91
CA GLU A 199 0.53 -5.18 -1.99
C GLU A 199 -0.10 -5.12 -0.59
N GLN A 200 -1.25 -4.46 -0.50
CA GLN A 200 -2.06 -4.30 0.71
C GLN A 200 -3.37 -5.05 0.56
#